data_AF-A0A966YIS7-F1
#
_entry.id   AF-A0A966YIS7-F1
#
_cell.length_a   1.000
_cell.length_b   1.000
_cell.length_c   1.000
_cell.angle_alpha   90.00
_cell.angle_beta   90.00
_cell.angle_gamma   90.00
#
_symmetry.space_group_name_H-M   'P 1'
#
loop_
_entity.id
_entity.type
_entity.pdbx_description
1 polymer ?
#
loop_
_entity_poly.entity_id
_entity_poly.type
_entity_poly.pdbx_seq_one_letter_code
_entity_poly.pdbx_strand_id
1 'polypeptide(L)'
;MADFEIGVRNLVSDTEQAYWELYFAYRDLEARKIGRDSALEAWRRVHALYVEQSRGGEADKEAQAREQYFFFRSEVEQSLNSVYSAENRLRYMMGISSSDGRLIRPADEPTTARVAFDWQQSLVEALSRSAELRRQKWRIKQRELELTAAKNLVLPRLDLIGLWRFRGMGADLLGSNNSYDANPIPNPTPPPAQIASPLPGTNAYSTLLQGEFQEWQAGAQFLMPLG
;
A
#
# COMPACT_ATOMS: atom_id res chain seq x y z
N MET A 1 -11.57 1.15 6.83
CA MET A 1 -12.61 0.12 6.62
C MET A 1 -13.14 0.15 5.18
N ALA A 2 -13.76 1.24 4.70
CA ALA A 2 -14.29 1.30 3.33
C ALA A 2 -13.23 1.11 2.22
N ASP A 3 -12.02 1.70 2.36
CA ASP A 3 -10.96 1.52 1.36
C ASP A 3 -10.42 0.08 1.29
N PHE A 4 -10.38 -0.62 2.42
CA PHE A 4 -9.99 -2.03 2.46
C PHE A 4 -11.01 -2.92 1.75
N GLU A 5 -12.30 -2.69 2.02
CA GLU A 5 -13.41 -3.41 1.36
C GLU A 5 -13.40 -3.20 -0.16
N ILE A 6 -13.17 -1.97 -0.62
CA ILE A 6 -12.98 -1.66 -2.05
C ILE A 6 -11.77 -2.41 -2.61
N GLY A 7 -10.64 -2.40 -1.89
CA GLY A 7 -9.43 -3.11 -2.28
C GLY A 7 -9.66 -4.61 -2.45
N VAL A 8 -10.33 -5.26 -1.49
CA VAL A 8 -10.66 -6.69 -1.55
C VAL A 8 -11.63 -6.98 -2.70
N ARG A 9 -12.68 -6.18 -2.88
CA ARG A 9 -13.64 -6.36 -3.99
C ARG A 9 -12.92 -6.26 -5.35
N ASN A 10 -12.08 -5.24 -5.51
CA ASN A 10 -11.34 -5.05 -6.75
C ASN A 10 -10.34 -6.18 -6.97
N LEU A 11 -9.61 -6.62 -5.94
CA LEU A 11 -8.70 -7.77 -6.04
C LEU A 11 -9.43 -9.03 -6.51
N VAL A 12 -10.58 -9.36 -5.92
CA VAL A 12 -11.39 -10.52 -6.34
C VAL A 12 -11.84 -10.36 -7.79
N SER A 13 -12.38 -9.21 -8.17
CA SER A 13 -12.80 -8.93 -9.55
C SER A 13 -11.63 -9.02 -10.54
N ASP A 14 -10.46 -8.50 -10.18
CA ASP A 14 -9.27 -8.50 -11.03
C ASP A 14 -8.70 -9.92 -11.17
N THR A 15 -8.75 -10.74 -10.10
CA THR A 15 -8.36 -12.16 -10.17
C THR A 15 -9.30 -12.97 -11.06
N GLU A 16 -10.61 -12.75 -10.96
CA GLU A 16 -11.60 -13.42 -11.81
C GLU A 16 -11.41 -13.02 -13.28
N GLN A 17 -11.20 -11.73 -13.55
CA GLN A 17 -10.97 -11.25 -14.90
C GLN A 17 -9.67 -11.82 -15.49
N ALA A 18 -8.58 -11.87 -14.70
CA ALA A 18 -7.32 -12.48 -15.14
C ALA A 18 -7.47 -13.99 -15.42
N TYR A 19 -8.29 -14.70 -14.64
CA TYR A 19 -8.60 -16.12 -14.88
C TYR A 19 -9.31 -16.32 -16.22
N TRP A 20 -10.35 -15.54 -16.49
CA TRP A 20 -11.10 -15.63 -17.76
C TRP A 20 -10.28 -15.14 -18.95
N GLU A 21 -9.40 -14.16 -18.78
CA GLU A 21 -8.47 -13.71 -19.82
C GLU A 21 -7.47 -14.82 -20.20
N LEU A 22 -6.94 -15.55 -19.22
CA LEU A 22 -6.09 -16.71 -19.47
C LEU A 22 -6.86 -17.81 -20.24
N TYR A 23 -8.10 -18.07 -19.85
CA TYR A 23 -8.96 -19.03 -20.54
C TYR A 23 -9.19 -18.63 -22.01
N PHE A 24 -9.49 -17.35 -22.25
CA PHE A 24 -9.66 -16.83 -23.61
C PHE A 24 -8.36 -16.93 -24.43
N ALA A 25 -7.21 -16.62 -23.84
CA ALA A 25 -5.92 -16.72 -24.51
C ALA A 25 -5.61 -18.17 -24.96
N TYR A 26 -5.95 -19.17 -24.14
CA TYR A 26 -5.83 -20.57 -24.54
C TYR A 26 -6.76 -20.92 -25.71
N ARG A 27 -8.00 -20.41 -25.69
CA ARG A 27 -8.97 -20.67 -26.76
C ARG A 27 -8.57 -20.00 -28.08
N ASP A 28 -8.01 -18.79 -28.03
CA ASP A 28 -7.42 -18.13 -29.21
C ASP A 28 -6.24 -18.92 -29.75
N LEU A 29 -5.31 -19.35 -28.90
CA LEU A 29 -4.17 -20.19 -29.30
C LEU A 29 -4.64 -21.50 -29.97
N GLU A 30 -5.69 -22.13 -29.48
CA GLU A 30 -6.28 -23.32 -30.11
C GLU A 30 -6.85 -22.99 -31.50
N ALA A 31 -7.58 -21.88 -31.64
CA ALA A 31 -8.09 -21.42 -32.94
C ALA A 31 -6.96 -21.12 -33.94
N ARG A 32 -5.88 -20.46 -33.50
CA ARG A 32 -4.70 -20.17 -34.34
C ARG A 32 -3.97 -21.45 -34.77
N LYS A 33 -3.87 -22.44 -33.89
CA LYS A 33 -3.29 -23.76 -34.24
C LYS A 33 -4.08 -24.45 -35.35
N ILE A 34 -5.42 -24.47 -35.24
CA ILE A 34 -6.29 -25.01 -36.29
C ILE A 34 -6.12 -24.24 -37.61
N GLY A 35 -6.01 -22.91 -37.55
CA GLY A 35 -5.72 -22.06 -38.71
C GLY A 35 -4.39 -22.42 -39.40
N ARG A 36 -3.32 -22.56 -38.61
CA ARG A 36 -2.01 -23.01 -39.11
C ARG A 36 -2.07 -24.41 -39.72
N ASP A 37 -2.77 -25.34 -39.08
CA ASP A 37 -2.84 -26.73 -39.55
C ASP A 37 -3.62 -26.83 -40.87
N SER A 38 -4.69 -26.06 -41.04
CA SER A 38 -5.40 -25.97 -42.32
C SER A 38 -4.56 -25.33 -43.44
N ALA A 39 -3.77 -24.30 -43.11
CA ALA A 39 -2.81 -23.71 -44.05
C ALA A 39 -1.68 -24.68 -44.44
N LEU A 40 -1.23 -25.51 -43.50
CA LEU A 40 -0.23 -26.54 -43.74
C LEU A 40 -0.77 -27.61 -44.69
N GLU A 41 -2.00 -28.06 -44.51
CA GLU A 41 -2.65 -28.99 -45.45
C GLU A 41 -2.80 -28.38 -46.85
N ALA A 42 -3.20 -27.11 -46.94
CA ALA A 42 -3.29 -26.40 -48.21
C ALA A 42 -1.93 -26.34 -48.91
N TRP A 43 -0.86 -25.99 -48.18
CA TRP A 43 0.49 -25.98 -48.71
C TRP A 43 0.94 -27.37 -49.19
N ARG A 44 0.67 -28.44 -48.42
CA ARG A 44 0.98 -29.82 -48.82
C ARG A 44 0.27 -30.22 -50.12
N ARG A 45 -1.01 -29.85 -50.28
CA ARG A 45 -1.77 -30.13 -51.51
C ARG A 45 -1.18 -29.41 -52.72
N VAL A 46 -0.83 -28.13 -52.58
CA VAL A 46 -0.22 -27.34 -53.67
C VAL A 46 1.18 -27.87 -54.01
N HIS A 47 1.97 -28.24 -53.00
CA HIS A 47 3.30 -28.81 -53.20
C HIS A 47 3.26 -30.18 -53.91
N ALA A 48 2.27 -31.04 -53.59
CA ALA A 48 2.10 -32.30 -54.31
C ALA A 48 1.80 -32.07 -55.81
N LEU A 49 0.93 -31.10 -56.14
CA LEU A 49 0.63 -30.73 -57.53
C LEU A 49 1.85 -30.12 -58.25
N TYR A 50 2.71 -29.41 -57.52
CA TYR A 50 3.97 -28.87 -58.04
C TYR A 50 4.95 -30.00 -58.42
N VAL A 51 5.13 -30.98 -57.53
CA VAL A 51 6.01 -32.14 -57.77
C VAL A 51 5.51 -33.01 -58.94
N GLU A 52 4.20 -33.18 -59.07
CA GLU A 52 3.57 -33.90 -60.18
C GLU A 52 3.58 -33.12 -61.51
N GLN A 53 4.09 -31.87 -61.52
CA GLN A 53 4.05 -30.94 -62.67
C GLN A 53 2.64 -30.79 -63.29
N SER A 54 1.61 -30.90 -62.44
CA SER A 54 0.21 -30.85 -62.86
C SER A 54 -0.31 -29.40 -62.87
N ARG A 55 -1.37 -29.16 -63.65
CA ARG A 55 -1.95 -27.83 -63.85
C ARG A 55 -2.48 -27.28 -62.52
N GLY A 56 -1.80 -26.29 -61.93
CA GLY A 56 -2.12 -25.74 -60.62
C GLY A 56 -0.96 -25.74 -59.62
N GLY A 57 0.13 -26.46 -59.90
CA GLY A 57 1.39 -26.43 -59.15
C GLY A 57 2.43 -25.48 -59.75
N GLU A 58 2.05 -24.25 -60.07
CA GLU A 58 3.02 -23.24 -60.53
C GLU A 58 3.90 -22.79 -59.35
N ALA A 59 5.16 -22.43 -59.61
CA ALA A 59 6.10 -21.97 -58.58
C ALA A 59 5.54 -20.77 -57.78
N ASP A 60 4.75 -19.91 -58.42
CA ASP A 60 4.11 -18.76 -57.77
C ASP A 60 3.05 -19.18 -56.74
N LYS A 61 2.26 -20.23 -57.04
CA LYS A 61 1.23 -20.75 -56.13
C LYS A 61 1.84 -21.48 -54.94
N GLU A 62 2.94 -22.19 -55.16
CA GLU A 62 3.71 -22.80 -54.07
C GLU A 62 4.30 -21.72 -53.15
N ALA A 63 4.90 -20.68 -53.71
CA ALA A 63 5.46 -19.57 -52.96
C ALA A 63 4.38 -18.85 -52.12
N GLN A 64 3.21 -18.58 -52.70
CA GLN A 64 2.08 -17.98 -52.00
C GLN A 64 1.56 -18.87 -50.86
N ALA A 65 1.39 -20.17 -51.10
CA ALA A 65 0.95 -21.11 -50.08
C ALA A 65 1.97 -21.23 -48.92
N ARG A 66 3.26 -21.18 -49.24
CA ARG A 66 4.36 -21.18 -48.26
C ARG A 66 4.37 -19.90 -47.43
N GLU A 67 4.19 -18.73 -48.03
CA GLU A 67 4.07 -17.46 -47.32
C GLU A 67 2.88 -17.50 -46.34
N GLN A 68 1.72 -17.97 -46.80
CA GLN A 68 0.52 -18.08 -45.97
C GLN A 68 0.75 -18.98 -44.74
N TYR A 69 1.46 -20.10 -44.90
CA TYR A 69 1.83 -20.96 -43.78
C TYR A 69 2.74 -20.25 -42.77
N PHE A 70 3.76 -19.53 -43.24
CA PHE A 70 4.64 -18.77 -42.35
C PHE A 70 3.92 -17.64 -41.63
N PHE A 71 2.96 -16.99 -42.29
CA PHE A 71 2.08 -16.01 -41.65
C PHE A 71 1.29 -16.65 -40.49
N PHE A 72 0.59 -17.76 -40.71
CA PHE A 72 -0.13 -18.42 -39.62
C PHE A 72 0.78 -18.96 -38.52
N ARG A 73 2.00 -19.38 -38.87
CA ARG A 73 2.99 -19.77 -37.87
C ARG A 73 3.35 -18.58 -36.95
N SER A 74 3.59 -17.40 -37.51
CA SER A 74 3.92 -16.22 -36.71
C SER A 74 2.73 -15.80 -35.83
N GLU A 75 1.49 -15.94 -36.31
CA GLU A 75 0.30 -15.72 -35.49
C GLU A 75 0.21 -16.70 -34.31
N VAL A 76 0.54 -17.98 -34.51
CA VAL A 76 0.59 -18.96 -33.41
C VAL A 76 1.64 -18.56 -32.38
N GLU A 77 2.83 -18.13 -32.81
CA GLU A 77 3.89 -17.65 -31.91
C GLU A 77 3.45 -16.40 -31.13
N GLN A 78 2.71 -15.48 -31.76
CA GLN A 78 2.11 -14.33 -31.06
C GLN A 78 1.04 -14.75 -30.04
N SER A 79 0.15 -15.67 -30.38
CA SER A 79 -0.86 -16.19 -29.45
C SER A 79 -0.23 -16.89 -28.24
N LEU A 80 0.88 -17.59 -28.44
CA LEU A 80 1.65 -18.21 -27.35
C LEU A 80 2.20 -17.15 -26.39
N ASN A 81 2.77 -16.06 -26.92
CA ASN A 81 3.24 -14.95 -26.09
C ASN A 81 2.09 -14.27 -25.32
N SER A 82 0.89 -14.21 -25.92
CA SER A 82 -0.30 -13.71 -25.23
C SER A 82 -0.70 -14.61 -24.05
N VAL A 83 -0.65 -15.94 -24.20
CA VAL A 83 -0.89 -16.90 -23.11
C VAL A 83 0.10 -16.68 -21.95
N TYR A 84 1.40 -16.55 -22.23
CA TYR A 84 2.40 -16.29 -21.18
C TYR A 84 2.17 -14.95 -20.48
N SER A 85 1.73 -13.92 -21.22
CA SER A 85 1.43 -12.61 -20.63
C SER A 85 0.20 -12.67 -19.71
N ALA A 86 -0.87 -13.34 -20.15
CA ALA A 86 -2.08 -13.56 -19.37
C ALA A 86 -1.80 -14.40 -18.11
N GLU A 87 -0.95 -15.42 -18.23
CA GLU A 87 -0.52 -16.23 -17.10
C GLU A 87 0.26 -15.39 -16.08
N ASN A 88 1.23 -14.60 -16.53
CA ASN A 88 2.03 -13.74 -15.64
C ASN A 88 1.15 -12.74 -14.88
N ARG A 89 0.10 -12.20 -15.54
CA ARG A 89 -0.90 -11.34 -14.91
C ARG A 89 -1.66 -12.08 -13.81
N LEU A 90 -2.16 -13.28 -14.10
CA LEU A 90 -2.87 -14.10 -13.11
C LEU A 90 -1.96 -14.46 -11.91
N ARG A 91 -0.71 -14.83 -12.18
CA ARG A 91 0.29 -15.13 -11.13
C ARG A 91 0.56 -13.91 -10.25
N TYR A 92 0.72 -12.73 -10.85
CA TYR A 92 0.90 -11.48 -10.13
C TYR A 92 -0.27 -11.21 -9.18
N MET A 93 -1.51 -11.39 -9.64
CA MET A 93 -2.71 -11.19 -8.81
C MET A 93 -2.82 -12.21 -7.67
N MET A 94 -2.41 -13.46 -7.88
CA MET A 94 -2.40 -14.50 -6.85
C MET A 94 -1.17 -14.47 -5.93
N GLY A 95 -0.19 -13.60 -6.19
CA GLY A 95 1.07 -13.53 -5.45
C GLY A 95 1.99 -14.74 -5.67
N ILE A 96 1.81 -15.50 -6.76
CA ILE A 96 2.64 -16.64 -7.12
C ILE A 96 3.86 -16.13 -7.90
N SER A 97 5.03 -16.71 -7.64
CA SER A 97 6.24 -16.34 -8.39
C SER A 97 6.13 -16.64 -9.88
N SER A 98 6.63 -15.74 -10.72
CA SER A 98 6.80 -15.98 -12.17
C SER A 98 7.73 -17.16 -12.47
N SER A 99 8.62 -17.54 -11.55
CA SER A 99 9.62 -18.60 -11.76
C SER A 99 9.19 -20.02 -11.34
N ASP A 100 7.94 -20.24 -10.90
CA ASP A 100 7.46 -21.55 -10.40
C ASP A 100 7.49 -22.68 -11.46
N GLY A 101 7.75 -22.37 -12.73
CA GLY A 101 7.96 -23.35 -13.81
C GLY A 101 6.72 -24.14 -14.25
N ARG A 102 5.62 -24.05 -13.52
CA ARG A 102 4.33 -24.70 -13.83
C ARG A 102 3.48 -23.83 -14.72
N LEU A 103 2.98 -24.36 -15.83
CA LEU A 103 2.04 -23.66 -16.69
C LEU A 103 0.62 -23.80 -16.14
N ILE A 104 -0.02 -22.70 -15.77
CA ILE A 104 -1.42 -22.71 -15.31
C ILE A 104 -2.35 -22.85 -16.52
N ARG A 105 -3.30 -23.79 -16.46
CA ARG A 105 -4.37 -23.96 -17.45
C ARG A 105 -5.73 -23.90 -16.75
N PRO A 106 -6.62 -22.98 -17.13
CA PRO A 106 -8.00 -22.95 -16.61
C PRO A 106 -8.73 -24.24 -16.92
N ALA A 107 -9.46 -24.78 -15.94
CA ALA A 107 -10.18 -26.05 -16.06
C ALA A 107 -11.67 -25.87 -16.40
N ASP A 108 -12.24 -24.70 -16.09
CA ASP A 108 -13.66 -24.43 -16.21
C ASP A 108 -14.02 -23.77 -17.55
N GLU A 109 -15.20 -24.09 -18.06
CA GLU A 109 -15.80 -23.38 -19.19
C GLU A 109 -16.78 -22.31 -18.68
N PRO A 110 -16.84 -21.13 -19.35
CA PRO A 110 -17.74 -20.06 -18.95
C PRO A 110 -19.19 -20.52 -19.07
N THR A 111 -19.99 -20.17 -18.07
CA THR A 111 -21.42 -20.48 -18.06
C THR A 111 -22.11 -19.72 -19.20
N THR A 112 -22.78 -20.45 -20.08
CA THR A 112 -23.56 -19.91 -21.21
C THR A 112 -24.98 -19.48 -20.84
N ALA A 113 -25.40 -19.73 -19.60
CA ALA A 113 -26.73 -19.33 -19.12
C ALA A 113 -26.85 -17.80 -19.05
N ARG A 114 -27.92 -17.26 -19.65
CA ARG A 114 -28.23 -15.84 -19.58
C ARG A 114 -28.70 -15.49 -18.17
N VAL A 115 -27.88 -14.72 -17.44
CA VAL A 115 -28.30 -14.13 -16.17
C VAL A 115 -29.05 -12.82 -16.46
N ALA A 116 -30.29 -12.74 -16.01
CA ALA A 116 -31.08 -11.51 -16.05
C ALA A 116 -31.12 -10.92 -14.63
N PHE A 117 -30.40 -9.83 -14.41
CA PHE A 117 -30.46 -9.09 -13.16
C PHE A 117 -31.64 -8.11 -13.20
N ASP A 118 -32.43 -8.05 -12.13
CA ASP A 118 -33.38 -6.96 -11.92
C ASP A 118 -32.61 -5.67 -11.61
N TRP A 119 -32.74 -4.69 -12.50
CA TRP A 119 -32.02 -3.43 -12.40
C TRP A 119 -32.39 -2.65 -11.14
N GLN A 120 -33.67 -2.62 -10.78
CA GLN A 120 -34.15 -1.86 -9.63
C GLN A 120 -33.62 -2.45 -8.33
N GLN A 121 -33.62 -3.78 -8.21
CA GLN A 121 -33.04 -4.46 -7.04
C GLN A 121 -31.53 -4.22 -6.95
N SER A 122 -30.82 -4.35 -8.07
CA SER A 122 -29.38 -4.13 -8.15
C SER A 122 -28.99 -2.70 -7.77
N LEU A 123 -29.77 -1.71 -8.19
CA LEU A 123 -29.54 -0.30 -7.87
C LEU A 123 -29.70 -0.01 -6.37
N VAL A 124 -30.76 -0.52 -5.74
CA VAL A 124 -30.99 -0.34 -4.30
C VAL A 124 -29.91 -1.04 -3.47
N GLU A 125 -29.52 -2.24 -3.89
CA GLU A 125 -28.42 -2.95 -3.26
C GLU A 125 -27.08 -2.19 -3.42
N ALA A 126 -26.77 -1.68 -4.62
CA ALA A 126 -25.57 -0.89 -4.86
C ALA A 126 -25.56 0.42 -4.05
N LEU A 127 -26.67 1.15 -3.97
CA LEU A 127 -26.76 2.38 -3.17
C LEU A 127 -26.58 2.13 -1.67
N SER A 128 -27.04 0.99 -1.16
CA SER A 128 -26.95 0.65 0.26
C SER A 128 -25.59 0.04 0.64
N ARG A 129 -25.00 -0.79 -0.23
CA ARG A 129 -23.76 -1.53 0.06
C ARG A 129 -22.49 -0.91 -0.51
N SER A 130 -22.57 0.07 -1.43
CA SER A 130 -21.37 0.65 -2.03
C SER A 130 -20.46 1.32 -1.00
N ALA A 131 -19.27 0.77 -0.87
CA ALA A 131 -18.20 1.34 -0.05
C ALA A 131 -17.72 2.70 -0.60
N GLU A 132 -17.87 2.97 -1.90
CA GLU A 132 -17.50 4.27 -2.49
C GLU A 132 -18.35 5.42 -1.96
N LEU A 133 -19.68 5.24 -1.87
CA LEU A 133 -20.58 6.26 -1.32
C LEU A 133 -20.28 6.51 0.15
N ARG A 134 -19.99 5.44 0.92
CA ARG A 134 -19.58 5.57 2.32
C ARG A 134 -18.30 6.38 2.45
N ARG A 135 -17.28 6.09 1.63
CA ARG A 135 -16.03 6.84 1.59
C ARG A 135 -16.23 8.31 1.23
N GLN A 136 -17.05 8.60 0.22
CA GLN A 136 -17.38 9.98 -0.17
C GLN A 136 -18.04 10.75 0.98
N LYS A 137 -19.00 10.14 1.69
CA LYS A 137 -19.64 10.74 2.87
C LYS A 137 -18.62 11.05 3.97
N TRP A 138 -17.70 10.13 4.28
CA TRP A 138 -16.63 10.39 5.25
C TRP A 138 -15.70 11.52 4.82
N ARG A 139 -15.37 11.59 3.53
CA ARG A 139 -14.55 12.68 2.99
C ARG A 139 -15.23 14.03 3.11
N ILE A 140 -16.54 14.10 2.84
CA ILE A 140 -17.33 15.32 3.06
C ILE A 140 -17.32 15.68 4.54
N LYS A 141 -17.55 14.71 5.42
CA LYS A 141 -17.56 14.96 6.87
C LYS A 141 -16.21 15.46 7.39
N GLN A 142 -15.12 14.91 6.87
CA GLN A 142 -13.78 15.38 7.17
C GLN A 142 -13.61 16.84 6.71
N ARG A 143 -14.01 17.19 5.48
CA ARG A 143 -13.97 18.58 4.99
C ARG A 143 -14.82 19.54 5.83
N GLU A 144 -15.98 19.10 6.30
CA GLU A 144 -16.81 19.89 7.22
C GLU A 144 -16.12 20.13 8.58
N LEU A 145 -15.46 19.11 9.13
CA LEU A 145 -14.70 19.23 10.38
C LEU A 145 -13.46 20.10 10.20
N GLU A 146 -12.75 19.98 9.07
CA GLU A 146 -11.65 20.87 8.69
C GLU A 146 -12.12 22.32 8.61
N LEU A 147 -13.27 22.57 7.99
CA LEU A 147 -13.87 23.90 7.92
C LEU A 147 -14.27 24.42 9.30
N THR A 148 -14.81 23.55 10.16
CA THR A 148 -15.18 23.91 11.53
C THR A 148 -13.93 24.23 12.37
N ALA A 149 -12.86 23.46 12.22
CA ALA A 149 -11.57 23.71 12.87
C ALA A 149 -10.92 25.00 12.35
N ALA A 150 -10.96 25.26 11.04
CA ALA A 150 -10.47 26.51 10.45
C ALA A 150 -11.24 27.73 10.96
N LYS A 151 -12.56 27.60 11.12
CA LYS A 151 -13.37 28.64 11.79
C LYS A 151 -12.98 28.82 13.25
N ASN A 152 -12.72 27.72 13.97
CA ASN A 152 -12.28 27.77 15.36
C ASN A 152 -10.92 28.45 15.52
N LEU A 153 -10.04 28.41 14.51
CA LEU A 153 -8.77 29.14 14.51
C LEU A 153 -8.92 30.65 14.38
N VAL A 154 -10.05 31.16 13.87
CA VAL A 154 -10.33 32.61 13.81
C VAL A 154 -10.91 33.11 15.14
N LEU A 155 -11.36 32.21 16.02
CA LEU A 155 -11.90 32.60 17.31
C LEU A 155 -10.78 33.07 18.25
N PRO A 156 -11.05 34.08 19.09
CA PRO A 156 -10.11 34.49 20.11
C PRO A 156 -9.92 33.35 21.11
N ARG A 157 -8.66 33.03 21.42
CA ARG A 157 -8.32 32.05 22.47
C ARG A 157 -7.71 32.74 23.67
N LEU A 158 -8.14 32.32 24.86
CA LEU A 158 -7.61 32.75 26.14
C LEU A 158 -6.99 31.54 26.83
N ASP A 159 -5.67 31.47 26.81
CA ASP A 159 -4.92 30.40 27.46
C ASP A 159 -4.47 30.89 28.84
N LEU A 160 -4.94 30.21 29.90
CA LEU A 160 -4.54 30.47 31.28
C LEU A 160 -3.53 29.40 31.71
N ILE A 161 -2.33 29.85 32.09
CA ILE A 161 -1.29 28.98 32.62
C ILE A 161 -1.00 29.33 34.07
N GLY A 162 -0.99 28.31 34.93
CA GLY A 162 -0.60 28.41 36.32
C GLY A 162 0.46 27.36 36.61
N LEU A 163 1.65 27.79 36.98
CA LEU A 163 2.73 26.92 37.44
C LEU A 163 2.95 27.19 38.91
N TRP A 164 2.78 26.16 39.74
CA TRP A 164 3.20 26.19 41.14
C TRP A 164 4.24 25.11 41.32
N ARG A 165 5.49 25.50 41.62
CA ARG A 165 6.60 24.56 41.81
C ARG A 165 7.39 24.89 43.08
N PHE A 166 7.85 23.83 43.73
CA PHE A 166 8.79 23.89 44.84
C PHE A 166 10.18 23.59 44.30
N ARG A 167 11.14 24.49 44.54
CA ARG A 167 12.53 24.30 44.12
C ARG A 167 13.39 23.95 45.34
N GLY A 168 14.00 22.77 45.34
CA GLY A 168 15.09 22.47 46.27
C GLY A 168 16.38 23.08 45.73
N MET A 169 16.94 24.08 46.41
CA MET A 169 18.30 24.56 46.15
C MET A 169 19.23 23.98 47.21
N GLY A 170 20.35 23.41 46.76
CA GLY A 170 21.38 22.78 47.59
C GLY A 170 22.34 21.96 46.71
N ALA A 171 23.64 21.93 47.03
CA ALA A 171 24.63 21.17 46.26
C ALA A 171 24.54 19.65 46.50
N ASP A 172 23.89 19.23 47.59
CA ASP A 172 23.72 17.82 47.98
C ASP A 172 22.26 17.38 48.00
N LEU A 173 21.99 16.19 47.44
CA LEU A 173 20.63 15.63 47.34
C LEU A 173 20.07 15.18 48.69
N LEU A 174 20.69 14.25 49.44
CA LEU A 174 20.01 13.59 50.59
C LEU A 174 20.80 13.59 51.90
N GLY A 175 21.96 14.24 51.97
CA GLY A 175 22.82 14.18 53.15
C GLY A 175 23.27 15.57 53.57
N SER A 176 23.14 15.86 54.87
CA SER A 176 24.11 16.74 55.52
C SER A 176 25.48 16.14 55.19
N ASN A 177 26.45 16.98 54.82
CA ASN A 177 27.86 16.63 54.66
C ASN A 177 28.33 15.62 55.71
N ASN A 178 28.11 14.33 55.46
CA ASN A 178 29.07 13.32 55.83
C ASN A 178 30.11 13.46 54.73
N SER A 179 30.98 14.46 54.88
CA SER A 179 32.39 14.17 54.67
C SER A 179 32.63 12.87 55.41
N TYR A 180 32.60 11.77 54.65
CA TYR A 180 33.05 10.48 55.10
C TYR A 180 34.53 10.70 55.42
N ASP A 181 34.80 11.15 56.65
CA ASP A 181 36.06 10.93 57.32
C ASP A 181 36.10 9.42 57.62
N ALA A 182 36.18 8.62 56.56
CA ALA A 182 36.72 7.28 56.63
C ALA A 182 38.24 7.42 56.75
N ASN A 183 38.71 7.98 57.87
CA ASN A 183 40.00 7.73 58.52
C ASN A 183 40.34 8.88 59.50
N PRO A 184 40.61 8.61 60.79
CA PRO A 184 41.13 9.60 61.73
C PRO A 184 42.65 9.79 61.54
N ILE A 185 43.08 9.95 60.28
CA ILE A 185 44.48 10.25 59.95
C ILE A 185 44.48 11.66 59.36
N PRO A 186 45.22 12.63 59.94
CA PRO A 186 45.28 13.97 59.38
C PRO A 186 45.98 13.90 58.02
N ASN A 187 45.20 13.98 56.93
CA ASN A 187 45.73 14.12 55.58
C ASN A 187 45.97 15.62 55.31
N PRO A 188 47.22 16.07 55.09
CA PRO A 188 47.57 17.49 54.97
C PRO A 188 47.27 18.10 53.58
N THR A 189 46.46 17.45 52.76
CA THR A 189 46.05 18.02 51.47
C THR A 189 44.71 18.74 51.62
N PRO A 190 44.61 20.05 51.28
CA PRO A 190 43.33 20.74 51.37
C PRO A 190 42.34 20.05 50.43
N PRO A 191 41.12 19.74 50.89
CA PRO A 191 40.08 19.17 50.04
C PRO A 191 39.82 20.11 48.84
N PRO A 192 39.44 19.58 47.67
CA PRO A 192 39.10 20.40 46.51
C PRO A 192 38.06 21.43 46.93
N ALA A 193 38.25 22.68 46.50
CA ALA A 193 37.37 23.79 46.84
C ALA A 193 35.91 23.36 46.68
N GLN A 194 35.26 23.11 47.80
CA GLN A 194 33.84 22.79 47.84
C GLN A 194 33.16 23.97 47.16
N ILE A 195 32.43 23.70 46.08
CA ILE A 195 31.63 24.70 45.38
C ILE A 195 30.75 25.30 46.47
N ALA A 196 31.11 26.52 46.90
CA ALA A 196 30.48 27.15 48.05
C ALA A 196 28.99 27.19 47.74
N SER A 197 28.23 26.36 48.46
CA SER A 197 26.80 26.31 48.29
C SER A 197 26.29 27.71 48.58
N PRO A 198 25.45 28.30 47.70
CA PRO A 198 25.01 29.68 47.84
C PRO A 198 24.21 29.92 49.14
N LEU A 199 23.82 28.86 49.86
CA LEU A 199 23.32 28.91 51.22
C LEU A 199 24.07 27.90 52.12
N PRO A 200 24.68 28.33 53.24
CA PRO A 200 25.38 27.43 54.15
C PRO A 200 24.40 26.55 54.94
N GLY A 201 24.60 25.23 54.91
CA GLY A 201 23.92 24.27 55.80
C GLY A 201 22.58 23.69 55.33
N THR A 202 22.18 23.88 54.07
CA THR A 202 20.87 23.45 53.56
C THR A 202 20.95 22.32 52.52
N ASN A 203 20.14 21.27 52.70
CA ASN A 203 20.03 20.13 51.78
C ASN A 203 18.87 20.36 50.78
N ALA A 204 18.98 19.85 49.55
CA ALA A 204 17.95 20.07 48.53
C ALA A 204 16.56 19.50 48.89
N TYR A 205 16.51 18.37 49.62
CA TYR A 205 15.23 17.81 50.09
C TYR A 205 14.68 18.54 51.33
N SER A 206 15.54 19.10 52.20
CA SER A 206 15.06 19.87 53.35
C SER A 206 14.48 21.22 52.92
N THR A 207 15.10 21.89 51.95
CA THR A 207 14.59 23.15 51.38
C THR A 207 13.32 22.94 50.54
N LEU A 208 13.16 21.75 49.94
CA LEU A 208 11.92 21.36 49.25
C LEU A 208 10.77 21.07 50.23
N LEU A 209 11.03 20.41 51.36
CA LEU A 209 10.01 20.09 52.38
C LEU A 209 9.65 21.29 53.27
N GLN A 210 10.59 22.19 53.55
CA GLN A 210 10.34 23.45 54.28
C GLN A 210 9.56 24.45 53.44
N GLY A 211 9.54 24.29 52.11
CA GLY A 211 8.79 25.16 51.21
C GLY A 211 9.29 26.60 51.18
N GLU A 212 10.57 26.84 51.51
CA GLU A 212 11.15 28.19 51.54
C GLU A 212 11.29 28.81 50.14
N PHE A 213 11.43 27.98 49.10
CA PHE A 213 11.54 28.42 47.70
C PHE A 213 10.31 28.00 46.91
N GLN A 214 9.24 28.78 47.09
CA GLN A 214 8.01 28.67 46.32
C GLN A 214 8.07 29.62 45.14
N GLU A 215 7.89 29.06 43.94
CA GLU A 215 7.70 29.86 42.74
C GLU A 215 6.29 29.58 42.23
N TRP A 216 5.48 30.63 42.22
CA TRP A 216 4.19 30.63 41.55
C TRP A 216 4.31 31.56 40.33
N GLN A 217 3.89 31.07 39.18
CA GLN A 217 3.81 31.84 37.96
C GLN A 217 2.40 31.69 37.42
N ALA A 218 1.68 32.80 37.32
CA ALA A 218 0.41 32.85 36.62
C ALA A 218 0.60 33.69 35.35
N GLY A 219 0.13 33.18 34.23
CA GLY A 219 0.15 33.87 32.95
C GLY A 219 -1.20 33.72 32.26
N ALA A 220 -1.64 34.78 31.62
CA ALA A 220 -2.77 34.75 30.70
C ALA A 220 -2.27 35.15 29.32
N GLN A 221 -2.48 34.31 28.33
CA GLN A 221 -2.15 34.60 26.94
C GLN A 221 -3.45 34.75 26.16
N PHE A 222 -3.72 35.96 25.70
CA PHE A 222 -4.82 36.22 24.78
C PHE A 222 -4.26 36.28 23.35
N LEU A 223 -4.82 35.47 22.46
CA LEU A 223 -4.47 35.51 21.05
C LEU A 223 -5.74 35.74 20.23
N MET A 224 -5.78 36.86 19.54
CA MET A 224 -6.78 37.19 18.54
C MET A 224 -6.08 37.27 17.18
N PRO A 225 -6.32 36.31 16.27
CA PRO A 225 -5.86 36.45 14.90
C PRO A 225 -6.71 37.52 14.23
N LEU A 226 -6.09 38.68 13.98
CA LEU A 226 -6.67 39.71 13.14
C LEU A 226 -6.47 39.28 11.69
N GLY A 227 -7.57 38.94 11.03
CA GLY A 227 -7.66 38.73 9.58
C GLY A 227 -8.31 39.92 8.91
#